data_AF-A0AAN9AZ84-F1
#
_entry.id   AF-A0AAN9AZ84-F1
#
_cell.length_a   1.000
_cell.length_b   1.000
_cell.length_c   1.000
_cell.angle_alpha   90.00
_cell.angle_beta   90.00
_cell.angle_gamma   90.00
#
_symmetry.space_group_name_H-M   'P 1'
#
loop_
_entity.id
_entity.type
_entity.pdbx_description
1 polymer ?
#
loop_
_entity_poly.entity_id
_entity_poly.type
_entity_poly.pdbx_seq_one_letter_code
_entity_poly.pdbx_strand_id
1 'polypeptide(L)'
;MSVPGQVPYPTIHSNEIGTRLRSGYRMDKPEFADDTYYTLMKDCWQYKAAKRPTFGTIRAQLAKQFDSPGNRQSVGFYYDTNNLNVL
;
A
#
# COMPACT_ATOMS: atom_id res chain seq x y z
N MET A 1 7.28 -1.73 20.36
CA MET A 1 7.41 -3.14 19.88
C MET A 1 6.33 -3.31 18.82
N SER A 2 6.67 -3.35 17.53
CA SER A 2 5.67 -3.45 16.45
C SER A 2 5.17 -4.89 16.36
N VAL A 3 3.87 -5.10 16.49
CA VAL A 3 3.22 -6.42 16.31
C VAL A 3 2.82 -6.57 14.84
N PRO A 4 3.43 -7.50 14.08
CA PRO A 4 3.05 -7.74 12.68
C PRO A 4 1.60 -8.23 12.60
N GLY A 5 0.80 -7.64 11.71
CA GLY A 5 -0.56 -8.14 11.42
C GLY A 5 -1.64 -7.74 12.43
N GLN A 6 -1.66 -6.47 12.87
CA GLN A 6 -2.77 -5.94 13.65
C GLN A 6 -4.10 -5.97 12.88
N VAL A 7 -5.19 -6.14 13.62
CA VAL A 7 -6.55 -6.11 13.05
C VAL A 7 -6.85 -4.70 12.56
N PRO A 8 -7.27 -4.52 11.29
CA PRO A 8 -7.71 -3.23 10.81
C PRO A 8 -8.94 -2.74 11.58
N TYR A 9 -8.86 -1.52 12.13
CA TYR A 9 -9.88 -0.81 12.88
C TYR A 9 -10.31 -1.55 14.16
N PRO A 10 -9.40 -1.82 15.10
CA PRO A 10 -9.69 -2.67 16.26
C PRO A 10 -10.75 -2.08 17.20
N THR A 11 -10.96 -0.76 17.15
CA THR A 11 -11.92 -0.02 17.98
C THR A 11 -13.26 0.23 17.30
N ILE A 12 -13.44 -0.19 16.03
CA ILE A 12 -14.64 0.08 15.26
C ILE A 12 -15.36 -1.23 14.95
N HIS A 13 -16.65 -1.29 15.28
CA HIS A 13 -17.49 -2.43 14.94
C HIS A 13 -17.65 -2.57 13.41
N SER A 14 -17.64 -3.80 12.90
CA SER A 14 -17.66 -4.08 11.46
C SER A 14 -18.83 -3.46 10.70
N ASN A 15 -19.99 -3.31 11.36
CA ASN A 15 -21.18 -2.65 10.81
C ASN A 15 -21.01 -1.13 10.63
N GLU A 16 -20.14 -0.48 11.41
CA GLU A 16 -19.92 0.96 11.41
C GLU A 16 -18.77 1.37 10.48
N ILE A 17 -17.83 0.46 10.21
CA ILE A 17 -16.65 0.70 9.36
C ILE A 17 -17.06 1.29 8.00
N GLY A 18 -18.09 0.75 7.36
CA GLY A 18 -18.54 1.25 6.05
C GLY A 18 -18.95 2.72 6.09
N THR A 19 -19.63 3.16 7.15
CA THR A 19 -20.06 4.56 7.31
C THR A 19 -18.88 5.47 7.63
N ARG A 20 -17.95 5.03 8.50
CA ARG A 20 -16.72 5.74 8.81
C ARG A 20 -15.84 5.93 7.57
N LEU A 21 -15.67 4.89 6.77
CA LEU A 21 -14.89 4.97 5.53
C LEU A 21 -15.51 5.94 4.51
N ARG A 22 -16.84 5.99 4.44
CA ARG A 22 -17.57 6.96 3.59
C ARG A 22 -17.46 8.39 4.11
N SER A 23 -17.38 8.60 5.42
CA SER A 23 -17.13 9.93 6.01
C SER A 23 -15.68 10.41 5.83
N GLY A 24 -14.83 9.61 5.20
CA GLY A 24 -13.42 9.94 4.96
C GLY A 24 -12.48 9.52 6.08
N TYR A 25 -12.98 8.88 7.15
CA TYR A 25 -12.12 8.34 8.19
C TYR A 25 -11.20 7.25 7.62
N ARG A 26 -9.93 7.31 7.98
CA ARG A 26 -8.92 6.29 7.70
C ARG A 26 -8.15 6.05 8.99
N MET A 27 -7.64 4.83 9.15
CA MET A 27 -6.81 4.49 10.29
C MET A 27 -5.59 5.40 10.34
N ASP A 28 -5.19 5.79 11.56
CA ASP A 28 -3.98 6.56 11.80
C ASP A 28 -2.71 5.79 11.39
N LYS A 29 -1.61 6.53 11.24
CA LYS A 29 -0.32 5.95 10.91
C LYS A 29 0.09 4.94 11.99
N PRO A 30 0.45 3.69 11.64
CA PRO A 30 1.06 2.78 12.59
C PRO A 30 2.34 3.38 13.19
N GLU A 31 2.59 3.14 14.48
CA GLU A 31 3.69 3.76 15.25
C GLU A 31 5.07 3.60 14.58
N PHE A 32 5.31 2.47 13.92
CA PHE A 32 6.60 2.13 13.30
C PHE A 32 6.58 2.18 11.76
N ALA A 33 5.54 2.75 11.15
CA ALA A 33 5.47 2.90 9.70
C ALA A 33 6.16 4.20 9.26
N ASP A 34 7.03 4.11 8.26
CA ASP A 34 7.59 5.32 7.63
C ASP A 34 6.49 6.15 6.98
N ASP A 35 6.69 7.47 7.01
CA ASP A 35 5.74 8.43 6.43
C ASP A 35 5.52 8.20 4.93
N THR A 36 6.53 7.63 4.25
CA THR A 36 6.42 7.32 2.82
C THR A 36 5.41 6.19 2.57
N TYR A 37 5.47 5.11 3.35
CA TYR A 37 4.51 4.01 3.24
C TYR A 37 3.10 4.47 3.62
N TYR A 38 2.98 5.29 4.67
CA TYR A 38 1.67 5.81 5.07
C TYR A 38 1.08 6.77 4.03
N THR A 39 1.91 7.59 3.38
CA THR A 39 1.46 8.45 2.27
C THR A 39 0.96 7.62 1.11
N LEU A 40 1.70 6.58 0.73
CA LEU A 40 1.26 5.63 -0.30
C LEU A 40 -0.06 4.95 0.07
N MET A 41 -0.23 4.54 1.33
CA MET A 41 -1.50 3.98 1.82
C MET A 41 -2.66 4.98 1.65
N LYS A 42 -2.46 6.25 2.00
CA LYS A 42 -3.47 7.31 1.81
C LYS A 42 -3.83 7.52 0.34
N ASP A 43 -2.86 7.46 -0.56
CA ASP A 43 -3.09 7.57 -2.00
C ASP A 43 -3.92 6.38 -2.53
N CYS A 44 -3.63 5.17 -2.06
CA CYS A 44 -4.44 3.98 -2.35
C CYS A 44 -5.86 4.06 -1.78
N TRP A 45 -6.04 4.74 -0.64
CA TRP A 45 -7.31 4.84 0.07
C TRP A 45 -8.19 6.03 -0.34
N GLN A 46 -7.88 6.69 -1.46
CA GLN A 46 -8.70 7.77 -2.02
C GLN A 46 -10.15 7.32 -2.24
N TYR A 47 -11.09 8.18 -1.85
CA TYR A 47 -12.53 7.91 -1.99
C TYR A 47 -12.91 7.69 -3.45
N LYS A 48 -12.46 8.58 -4.34
CA LYS A 48 -12.67 8.47 -5.78
C LYS A 48 -11.71 7.44 -6.36
N ALA A 49 -12.24 6.40 -7.00
CA ALA A 49 -11.43 5.36 -7.64
C ALA A 49 -10.43 5.94 -8.66
N ALA A 50 -10.84 6.95 -9.44
CA ALA A 50 -9.99 7.62 -10.43
C ALA A 50 -8.80 8.38 -9.84
N LYS A 51 -8.79 8.67 -8.53
CA LYS A 51 -7.67 9.32 -7.84
C LYS A 51 -6.67 8.32 -7.27
N ARG A 52 -6.98 7.02 -7.30
CA ARG A 52 -6.08 5.98 -6.78
C ARG A 52 -4.92 5.77 -7.77
N PRO A 53 -3.69 5.62 -7.29
CA PRO A 53 -2.56 5.32 -8.15
C PRO A 53 -2.75 3.95 -8.81
N THR A 54 -2.21 3.80 -10.01
CA THR A 54 -2.17 2.49 -10.67
C THR A 54 -1.12 1.60 -10.01
N PHE A 55 -1.25 0.28 -10.16
CA PHE A 55 -0.21 -0.66 -9.69
C PHE A 55 1.17 -0.35 -10.27
N GLY A 56 1.26 0.12 -11.52
CA GLY A 56 2.53 0.56 -12.12
C GLY A 56 3.15 1.76 -11.38
N THR A 57 2.33 2.75 -11.00
CA THR A 57 2.76 3.91 -10.23
C THR A 57 3.23 3.51 -8.83
N ILE A 58 2.46 2.65 -8.14
CA ILE A 58 2.79 2.14 -6.80
C ILE A 58 4.14 1.43 -6.83
N ARG A 59 4.34 0.54 -7.82
CA ARG A 59 5.58 -0.20 -8.02
C ARG A 59 6.78 0.72 -8.24
N ALA A 60 6.63 1.74 -9.08
CA ALA A 60 7.69 2.70 -9.33
C ALA A 60 8.05 3.53 -8.08
N GLN A 61 7.06 3.89 -7.25
CA GLN A 61 7.29 4.57 -5.98
C GLN A 61 8.01 3.68 -4.97
N LEU A 62 7.61 2.42 -4.85
CA LEU A 62 8.25 1.44 -3.97
C LEU A 62 9.67 1.10 -4.44
N ALA A 63 9.89 0.90 -5.75
CA ALA A 63 11.21 0.62 -6.30
C ALA A 63 12.24 1.68 -5.89
N LYS A 64 11.87 2.97 -5.92
CA LYS A 64 12.73 4.08 -5.47
C LYS A 64 13.11 4.00 -3.98
N GLN A 65 12.26 3.41 -3.14
CA GLN A 65 12.57 3.21 -1.72
C GLN A 65 13.52 2.04 -1.48
N PHE A 66 13.40 0.98 -2.30
CA PHE A 66 14.20 -0.24 -2.17
C PHE A 66 15.52 -0.22 -2.96
N ASP A 67 15.69 0.72 -3.91
CA ASP A 67 16.91 0.90 -4.72
C ASP A 67 18.13 1.46 -3.95
N SER A 68 18.19 1.25 -2.63
CA SER A 68 19.44 1.43 -1.91
C SER A 68 20.50 0.49 -2.50
N PRO A 69 21.69 0.99 -2.88
CA PRO A 69 22.71 0.23 -3.61
C PRO A 69 23.33 -0.97 -2.87
N GLY A 70 22.76 -1.38 -1.72
CA GLY A 70 23.21 -2.50 -0.90
C GLY A 70 22.19 -3.63 -0.67
N ASN A 71 20.95 -3.55 -1.16
CA ASN A 71 19.95 -4.61 -0.93
C ASN A 71 19.31 -5.10 -2.24
N ARG A 72 20.13 -5.71 -3.11
CA ARG A 72 19.65 -6.46 -4.27
C ARG A 72 19.04 -7.80 -3.81
N GLN A 73 17.80 -7.78 -3.34
CA GLN A 73 16.96 -8.97 -3.34
C GLN A 73 16.08 -8.94 -4.59
N SER A 74 16.41 -9.85 -5.49
CA SER A 74 15.79 -10.20 -6.77
C SER A 74 14.45 -9.52 -7.09
N VAL A 75 14.52 -8.57 -8.02
CA VAL A 75 13.39 -7.89 -8.69
C VAL A 75 12.53 -8.84 -9.57
N GLY A 76 12.64 -10.15 -9.38
CA GLY A 76 12.15 -11.21 -10.27
C GLY A 76 10.87 -11.93 -9.83
N PHE A 77 10.19 -11.51 -8.76
CA PHE A 77 8.99 -12.22 -8.30
C PHE A 77 7.67 -11.75 -8.93
N TYR A 78 7.65 -10.56 -9.56
CA TYR A 78 6.42 -9.95 -10.11
C TYR A 78 6.41 -9.79 -11.64
N TYR A 79 7.55 -10.01 -12.30
CA TYR A 79 7.63 -10.08 -13.76
C TYR A 79 8.12 -11.48 -14.11
N ASP A 80 7.29 -12.26 -14.79
CA ASP A 80 7.85 -13.27 -15.69
C ASP A 80 8.40 -12.50 -16.89
N THR A 81 9.72 -12.40 -16.99
CA THR A 81 10.39 -11.75 -18.13
C THR A 81 10.27 -12.57 -19.42
N ASN A 82 9.56 -13.71 -19.41
CA ASN A 82 9.45 -14.59 -20.56
C ASN A 82 8.20 -14.43 -21.43
N ASN A 83 7.35 -13.42 -21.27
CA ASN A 83 6.24 -13.28 -22.22
C ASN A 83 5.97 -11.88 -22.77
N LEU A 84 6.93 -11.42 -23.58
CA LEU A 84 6.73 -10.39 -24.61
C LEU A 84 6.14 -10.97 -25.92
N ASN A 85 5.36 -12.06 -25.88
CA ASN A 85 4.55 -12.54 -27.02
C ASN A 85 3.30 -13.29 -26.52
N VAL A 86 2.18 -12.58 -26.41
CA VAL A 86 0.87 -13.19 -26.13
C VAL A 86 0.34 -13.82 -27.43
N LEU A 87 0.33 -15.15 -27.49
CA LEU A 87 -0.76 -15.90 -28.12
C LEU A 87 -1.92 -15.99 -27.12
#